data_AF-A0A812JKG3-F1
#
_entry.id   AF-A0A812JKG3-F1
#
_cell.length_a   1.000
_cell.length_b   1.000
_cell.length_c   1.000
_cell.angle_alpha   90.00
_cell.angle_beta   90.00
_cell.angle_gamma   90.00
#
_symmetry.space_group_name_H-M   'P 1'
#
loop_
_entity.id
_entity.type
_entity.pdbx_description
1 polymer ?
#
loop_
_entity_poly.entity_id
_entity_poly.type
_entity_poly.pdbx_seq_one_letter_code
_entity_poly.pdbx_strand_id
1 'polypeptide(L)'
;LGLCSRRIWNRLHQPWRPCAGSARLKLRAQDVVGRAGFLRNLQWPLGLLGGRQKSSNQTATLEKDFNDTSPEEELARLTNPQQNVAILGTRDCTYNHQQEIEALTQGHVERGHRIFTSGSSGTNSAVIKAVLDKGRPELLTVELPQSLGKQDDEVQVLLERCKEEGVTICPHRECDHLELAAAAAKCNTRILGQVDRLVVFATHRSDKYLGLVQEAKDNNVMVAAFNVEV
;
A
#
# COMPACT_ATOMS: atom_id res chain seq x y z
N LEU A 1 -40.95 8.87 51.46
CA LEU A 1 -40.65 7.41 51.51
C LEU A 1 -40.00 7.07 50.17
N GLY A 2 -38.69 7.23 49.98
CA GLY A 2 -37.59 6.40 50.48
C GLY A 2 -36.85 5.86 49.23
N LEU A 3 -35.78 6.52 48.79
CA LEU A 3 -34.36 6.16 48.95
C LEU A 3 -33.84 5.03 48.03
N CYS A 4 -32.66 5.31 47.46
CA CYS A 4 -31.65 4.38 46.92
C CYS A 4 -31.94 3.64 45.60
N SER A 5 -31.28 4.06 44.51
CA SER A 5 -29.94 3.54 44.23
C SER A 5 -29.25 4.38 43.15
N ARG A 6 -28.39 5.30 43.60
CA ARG A 6 -27.25 5.81 42.84
C ARG A 6 -26.16 4.75 42.91
N ARG A 7 -25.80 4.13 41.80
CA ARG A 7 -24.48 3.52 41.52
C ARG A 7 -24.51 3.06 40.05
N ILE A 8 -23.36 3.22 39.38
CA ILE A 8 -23.11 2.91 37.95
C ILE A 8 -23.38 4.07 36.97
N TRP A 9 -23.16 5.32 37.41
CA TRP A 9 -22.96 6.46 36.51
C TRP A 9 -21.60 7.10 36.82
N ASN A 10 -20.51 6.33 36.61
CA ASN A 10 -19.12 6.80 36.65
C ASN A 10 -18.16 5.67 36.28
N ARG A 11 -18.06 5.30 34.99
CA ARG A 11 -16.93 4.51 34.48
C ARG A 11 -16.85 4.52 32.95
N LEU A 12 -16.68 5.66 32.28
CA LEU A 12 -16.17 5.69 30.89
C LEU A 12 -15.60 7.04 30.38
N HIS A 13 -15.53 8.09 31.22
CA HIS A 13 -14.78 9.30 30.89
C HIS A 13 -13.61 9.50 31.85
N GLN A 14 -12.41 9.09 31.42
CA GLN A 14 -11.15 9.54 31.99
C GLN A 14 -10.33 10.18 30.87
N PRO A 15 -9.87 11.44 31.03
CA PRO A 15 -9.02 12.09 30.06
C PRO A 15 -7.61 11.48 30.09
N TRP A 16 -7.08 11.21 28.91
CA TRP A 16 -5.70 10.76 28.68
C TRP A 16 -4.70 11.76 29.31
N ARG A 17 -3.78 11.25 30.14
CA ARG A 17 -2.61 11.99 30.64
C ARG A 17 -1.36 11.52 29.87
N PRO A 18 -0.48 12.43 29.41
CA PRO A 18 0.74 12.04 28.72
C PRO A 18 1.80 11.58 29.73
N CYS A 19 2.37 10.39 29.50
CA CYS A 19 3.57 9.93 30.20
C CYS A 19 4.80 10.60 29.57
N ALA A 20 5.38 11.55 30.30
CA ALA A 20 6.73 12.06 30.06
C ALA A 20 7.76 11.00 30.50
N GLY A 21 8.68 10.65 29.59
CA GLY A 21 9.76 9.70 29.86
C GLY A 21 10.78 9.72 28.73
N SER A 22 11.69 10.70 28.80
CA SER A 22 12.81 10.88 27.88
C SER A 22 13.88 9.81 28.13
N ALA A 23 14.19 9.00 27.11
CA ALA A 23 15.38 8.16 27.07
C ALA A 23 16.12 8.38 25.75
N ARG A 24 17.06 9.33 25.78
CA ARG A 24 18.09 9.55 24.75
C ARG A 24 19.00 8.32 24.68
N LEU A 25 18.86 7.48 23.66
CA LEU A 25 19.94 6.58 23.27
C LEU A 25 20.89 7.31 22.32
N LYS A 26 22.07 7.67 22.85
CA LYS A 26 23.26 7.99 22.06
C LYS A 26 23.92 6.68 21.67
N LEU A 27 23.89 6.31 20.39
CA LEU A 27 24.82 5.31 19.85
C LEU A 27 25.99 6.04 19.20
N ARG A 28 27.17 5.83 19.80
CA ARG A 28 28.47 6.29 19.31
C ARG A 28 28.91 5.39 18.16
N ALA A 29 29.38 6.01 17.09
CA ALA A 29 30.27 5.39 16.13
C ALA A 29 31.60 5.05 16.81
N GLN A 30 32.06 3.81 16.71
CA GLN A 30 33.44 3.39 16.96
C GLN A 30 33.85 2.31 15.95
N ASP A 31 34.78 2.71 15.10
CA ASP A 31 35.91 2.01 14.51
C ASP A 31 36.04 0.49 14.71
N VAL A 32 36.10 -0.23 13.58
CA VAL A 32 36.83 -1.50 13.48
C VAL A 32 37.88 -1.33 12.37
N VAL A 33 39.08 -0.96 12.78
CA VAL A 33 40.31 -1.05 11.98
C VAL A 33 41.10 -2.26 12.45
N GLY A 34 41.47 -3.12 11.49
CA GLY A 34 42.68 -3.96 11.58
C GLY A 34 42.45 -5.48 11.64
N ARG A 35 42.80 -6.19 10.57
CA ARG A 35 44.14 -6.76 10.37
C ARG A 35 44.21 -7.58 9.07
N ALA A 36 45.25 -7.29 8.29
CA ALA A 36 45.70 -8.07 7.15
C ALA A 36 46.41 -9.36 7.62
N GLY A 37 46.36 -10.41 6.79
CA GLY A 37 47.23 -11.57 6.93
C GLY A 37 46.84 -12.78 6.10
N PHE A 38 47.44 -12.89 4.91
CA PHE A 38 47.94 -14.12 4.28
C PHE A 38 47.02 -15.36 4.17
N LEU A 39 46.66 -15.73 2.94
CA LEU A 39 47.09 -17.01 2.33
C LEU A 39 47.10 -16.88 0.80
N ARG A 40 48.14 -17.47 0.21
CA ARG A 40 48.53 -17.44 -1.20
C ARG A 40 47.84 -18.52 -2.03
N ASN A 41 47.88 -18.32 -3.35
CA ASN A 41 47.96 -19.32 -4.42
C ASN A 41 46.71 -20.15 -4.74
N LEU A 42 46.05 -19.81 -5.85
CA LEU A 42 45.62 -20.79 -6.84
C LEU A 42 45.66 -20.17 -8.24
N GLN A 43 46.56 -20.72 -9.03
CA GLN A 43 46.92 -20.39 -10.40
C GLN A 43 45.90 -21.05 -11.35
N TRP A 44 45.19 -20.25 -12.14
CA TRP A 44 44.35 -20.75 -13.24
C TRP A 44 45.18 -20.84 -14.52
N PRO A 45 45.17 -21.97 -15.26
CA PRO A 45 45.91 -22.08 -16.51
C PRO A 45 45.09 -21.50 -17.68
N LEU A 46 45.79 -20.80 -18.55
CA LEU A 46 45.35 -20.36 -19.88
C LEU A 46 45.61 -21.46 -20.92
N GLY A 47 44.65 -21.67 -21.81
CA GLY A 47 44.77 -22.42 -23.06
C GLY A 47 43.52 -23.27 -23.32
N LEU A 48 43.00 -23.45 -24.53
CA LEU A 48 43.21 -22.93 -25.88
C LEU A 48 42.01 -23.48 -26.70
N LEU A 49 41.47 -22.66 -27.61
CA LEU A 49 40.74 -23.00 -28.85
C LEU A 49 39.70 -24.15 -28.87
N GLY A 50 38.48 -23.80 -29.30
CA GLY A 50 37.67 -24.70 -30.14
C GLY A 50 36.16 -24.64 -29.90
N GLY A 51 35.39 -24.37 -30.96
CA GLY A 51 33.98 -24.76 -31.02
C GLY A 51 32.96 -23.62 -31.11
N ARG A 52 32.84 -23.06 -32.31
CA ARG A 52 31.68 -22.28 -32.73
C ARG A 52 30.46 -23.22 -32.81
N GLN A 53 29.56 -23.15 -31.83
CA GLN A 53 28.19 -23.66 -31.95
C GLN A 53 27.22 -22.49 -31.84
N LYS A 54 26.52 -22.20 -32.95
CA LYS A 54 25.34 -21.33 -32.96
C LYS A 54 24.22 -22.11 -32.25
N SER A 55 23.98 -21.81 -30.99
CA SER A 55 22.70 -22.10 -30.33
C SER A 55 22.00 -20.77 -30.12
N SER A 56 20.86 -20.61 -30.80
CA SER A 56 19.97 -19.47 -30.65
C SER A 56 19.35 -19.48 -29.26
N ASN A 57 20.06 -18.91 -28.29
CA ASN A 57 19.45 -18.52 -27.03
C ASN A 57 18.85 -17.14 -27.26
N GLN A 58 17.56 -17.09 -27.59
CA GLN A 58 16.76 -15.90 -27.34
C GLN A 58 16.64 -15.77 -25.82
N THR A 59 17.65 -15.18 -25.20
CA THR A 59 17.49 -14.54 -23.90
C THR A 59 16.52 -13.39 -24.13
N ALA A 60 15.25 -13.63 -23.86
CA ALA A 60 14.25 -12.58 -23.69
C ALA A 60 14.86 -11.58 -22.70
N THR A 61 15.28 -10.45 -23.25
CA THR A 61 15.80 -9.35 -22.46
C THR A 61 14.59 -8.86 -21.69
N LEU A 62 14.60 -9.05 -20.37
CA LEU A 62 13.65 -8.38 -19.49
C LEU A 62 13.79 -6.89 -19.79
N GLU A 63 12.80 -6.33 -20.48
CA GLU A 63 12.70 -4.90 -20.73
C GLU A 63 12.63 -4.24 -19.36
N LYS A 64 13.78 -3.66 -18.98
CA LYS A 64 13.87 -2.72 -17.88
C LYS A 64 13.11 -1.48 -18.34
N ASP A 65 11.81 -1.45 -18.07
CA ASP A 65 11.05 -0.21 -17.98
C ASP A 65 11.48 0.54 -16.71
N PHE A 66 12.78 0.82 -16.56
CA PHE A 66 13.25 1.82 -15.62
C PHE A 66 13.03 3.14 -16.31
N ASN A 67 11.94 3.82 -15.90
CA ASN A 67 11.66 5.20 -16.22
C ASN A 67 12.96 6.03 -16.11
N ASP A 68 13.28 6.87 -17.11
CA ASP A 68 14.48 7.74 -17.22
C ASP A 68 14.62 8.81 -16.09
N THR A 69 13.96 8.58 -14.96
CA THR A 69 14.04 9.38 -13.74
C THR A 69 15.41 9.21 -13.09
N SER A 70 16.07 10.33 -12.80
CA SER A 70 17.33 10.31 -12.05
C SER A 70 17.09 9.66 -10.66
N PRO A 71 18.02 8.82 -10.15
CA PRO A 71 17.93 8.27 -8.80
C PRO A 71 17.71 9.33 -7.71
N GLU A 72 18.17 10.56 -7.94
CA GLU A 72 17.98 11.69 -7.04
C GLU A 72 16.53 12.18 -7.01
N GLU A 73 15.85 12.19 -8.16
CA GLU A 73 14.43 12.56 -8.26
C GLU A 73 13.54 11.49 -7.62
N GLU A 74 13.88 10.22 -7.81
CA GLU A 74 13.20 9.11 -7.14
C GLU A 74 13.36 9.22 -5.62
N LEU A 75 14.58 9.42 -5.13
CA LEU A 75 14.84 9.62 -3.71
C LEU A 75 14.08 10.83 -3.14
N ALA A 76 14.06 11.95 -3.86
CA ALA A 76 13.29 13.12 -3.46
C ALA A 76 11.79 12.78 -3.31
N ARG A 77 11.21 12.03 -4.26
CA ARG A 77 9.84 11.53 -4.18
C ARG A 77 9.64 10.56 -3.02
N LEU A 78 10.61 9.72 -2.66
CA LEU A 78 10.51 8.83 -1.51
C LEU A 78 10.56 9.59 -0.17
N THR A 79 11.28 10.71 -0.12
CA THR A 79 11.50 11.51 1.10
C THR A 79 10.41 12.56 1.36
N ASN A 80 9.40 12.66 0.48
CA ASN A 80 8.33 13.63 0.66
C ASN A 80 7.60 13.41 2.01
N PRO A 81 7.43 14.48 2.81
CA PRO A 81 6.93 14.36 4.19
C PRO A 81 5.48 13.90 4.26
N GLN A 82 4.69 14.18 3.22
CA GLN A 82 3.32 13.71 3.08
C GLN A 82 3.03 13.44 1.60
N GLN A 83 2.36 12.33 1.34
CA GLN A 83 2.03 11.87 -0.02
C GLN A 83 0.61 11.38 -0.03
N ASN A 84 -0.03 11.45 -1.20
CA ASN A 84 -1.27 10.76 -1.47
C ASN A 84 -0.92 9.39 -2.07
N VAL A 85 -1.32 8.32 -1.37
CA VAL A 85 -1.00 6.94 -1.73
C VAL A 85 -2.29 6.19 -2.01
N ALA A 86 -2.45 5.70 -3.24
CA ALA A 86 -3.49 4.74 -3.57
C ALA A 86 -3.01 3.33 -3.21
N ILE A 87 -3.82 2.57 -2.48
CA ILE A 87 -3.61 1.13 -2.29
C ILE A 87 -4.83 0.41 -2.87
N LEU A 88 -4.61 -0.32 -3.95
CA LEU A 88 -5.63 -1.02 -4.73
C LEU A 88 -5.24 -2.48 -4.93
N GLY A 89 -6.21 -3.34 -5.20
CA GLY A 89 -5.88 -4.73 -5.47
C GLY A 89 -7.07 -5.64 -5.74
N THR A 90 -6.81 -6.94 -5.58
CA THR A 90 -7.79 -8.00 -5.81
C THR A 90 -8.78 -8.14 -4.65
N ARG A 91 -10.01 -8.51 -5.02
CA ARG A 91 -11.02 -8.97 -4.07
C ARG A 91 -10.67 -10.35 -3.49
N ASP A 92 -10.01 -11.16 -4.30
CA ASP A 92 -9.54 -12.51 -3.95
C ASP A 92 -8.13 -12.41 -3.35
N CYS A 93 -8.05 -11.89 -2.12
CA CYS A 93 -6.81 -11.73 -1.38
C CYS A 93 -6.80 -12.67 -0.17
N THR A 94 -5.79 -13.55 -0.07
CA THR A 94 -5.68 -14.48 1.07
C THR A 94 -5.44 -13.73 2.37
N TYR A 95 -5.78 -14.33 3.51
CA TYR A 95 -5.64 -13.69 4.82
C TYR A 95 -4.20 -13.22 5.10
N ASN A 96 -3.19 -14.00 4.70
CA ASN A 96 -1.79 -13.62 4.91
C ASN A 96 -1.43 -12.34 4.13
N HIS A 97 -1.87 -12.23 2.87
CA HIS A 97 -1.66 -11.02 2.09
C HIS A 97 -2.46 -9.83 2.66
N GLN A 98 -3.65 -10.06 3.22
CA GLN A 98 -4.37 -9.01 3.95
C GLN A 98 -3.55 -8.47 5.13
N GLN A 99 -2.88 -9.34 5.90
CA GLN A 99 -2.01 -8.92 7.01
C GLN A 99 -0.79 -8.11 6.55
N GLU A 100 -0.18 -8.49 5.42
CA GLU A 100 0.91 -7.71 4.80
C GLU A 100 0.43 -6.33 4.36
N ILE A 101 -0.74 -6.26 3.73
CA ILE A 101 -1.38 -5.03 3.30
C ILE A 101 -1.71 -4.13 4.50
N GLU A 102 -2.22 -4.71 5.59
CA GLU A 102 -2.49 -3.99 6.82
C GLU A 102 -1.21 -3.38 7.39
N ALA A 103 -0.14 -4.17 7.54
CA ALA A 103 1.15 -3.70 8.06
C ALA A 103 1.76 -2.57 7.19
N LEU A 104 1.70 -2.71 5.86
CA LEU A 104 2.17 -1.69 4.93
C LEU A 104 1.34 -0.40 5.05
N THR A 105 0.02 -0.52 5.11
CA THR A 105 -0.90 0.61 5.25
C THR A 105 -0.67 1.36 6.56
N GLN A 106 -0.53 0.61 7.66
CA GLN A 106 -0.20 1.16 8.98
C GLN A 106 1.09 1.99 8.94
N GLY A 107 2.14 1.49 8.27
CA GLY A 107 3.39 2.22 8.11
C GLY A 107 3.24 3.52 7.29
N HIS A 108 2.31 3.58 6.34
CA HIS A 108 2.01 4.81 5.63
C HIS A 108 1.22 5.82 6.48
N VAL A 109 0.24 5.33 7.26
CA VAL A 109 -0.58 6.14 8.18
C VAL A 109 0.28 6.77 9.29
N GLU A 110 1.24 6.01 9.83
CA GLU A 110 2.21 6.50 10.84
C GLU A 110 3.08 7.64 10.31
N ARG A 111 3.43 7.59 9.02
CA ARG A 111 4.14 8.67 8.33
C ARG A 111 3.25 9.86 7.96
N GLY A 112 1.93 9.74 8.14
CA GLY A 112 0.97 10.81 7.85
C GLY A 112 0.53 10.91 6.40
N HIS A 113 0.82 9.92 5.57
CA HIS A 113 0.33 9.88 4.18
C HIS A 113 -1.20 9.77 4.13
N ARG A 114 -1.81 10.39 3.12
CA ARG A 114 -3.25 10.23 2.85
C ARG A 114 -3.44 8.96 2.02
N ILE A 115 -4.32 8.09 2.48
CA ILE A 115 -4.57 6.79 1.86
C ILE A 115 -5.85 6.87 1.05
N PHE A 116 -5.76 6.43 -0.20
CA PHE A 116 -6.87 6.30 -1.12
C PHE A 116 -7.07 4.82 -1.43
N THR A 117 -8.30 4.36 -1.38
CA THR A 117 -8.65 2.99 -1.78
C THR A 117 -10.06 2.97 -2.35
N SER A 118 -10.44 1.85 -2.97
CA SER A 118 -11.84 1.62 -3.35
C SER A 118 -12.56 0.77 -2.30
N GLY A 119 -13.89 0.80 -2.25
CA GLY A 119 -14.63 -0.02 -1.28
C GLY A 119 -14.93 -1.41 -1.84
N SER A 120 -13.97 -2.34 -1.78
CA SER A 120 -14.24 -3.76 -2.06
C SER A 120 -13.70 -4.67 -0.96
N SER A 121 -14.01 -5.96 -1.03
CA SER A 121 -13.37 -6.99 -0.21
C SER A 121 -11.89 -7.19 -0.56
N GLY A 122 -11.20 -8.03 0.20
CA GLY A 122 -9.80 -8.41 -0.03
C GLY A 122 -8.82 -7.29 0.34
N THR A 123 -8.04 -6.83 -0.64
CA THR A 123 -7.02 -5.78 -0.43
C THR A 123 -7.60 -4.52 0.18
N ASN A 124 -8.73 -4.06 -0.34
CA ASN A 124 -9.31 -2.79 0.02
C ASN A 124 -9.88 -2.77 1.44
N SER A 125 -10.54 -3.85 1.86
CA SER A 125 -11.05 -3.96 3.23
C SER A 125 -9.92 -4.06 4.25
N ALA A 126 -8.80 -4.70 3.92
CA ALA A 126 -7.58 -4.73 4.73
C ALA A 126 -6.98 -3.32 4.92
N VAL A 127 -6.91 -2.52 3.85
CA VAL A 127 -6.48 -1.11 3.91
C VAL A 127 -7.39 -0.32 4.86
N ILE A 128 -8.71 -0.43 4.68
CA ILE A 128 -9.68 0.29 5.51
C ILE A 128 -9.49 -0.08 6.99
N LYS A 129 -9.47 -1.38 7.31
CA LYS A 129 -9.27 -1.88 8.69
C LYS A 129 -8.00 -1.33 9.32
N ALA A 130 -6.88 -1.37 8.59
CA ALA A 130 -5.60 -0.85 9.08
C ALA A 130 -5.64 0.63 9.48
N VAL A 131 -6.34 1.47 8.70
CA VAL A 131 -6.45 2.89 9.04
C VAL A 131 -7.35 3.12 10.25
N LEU A 132 -8.49 2.42 10.32
CA LEU A 132 -9.41 2.50 11.46
C LEU A 132 -8.74 2.03 12.76
N ASP A 133 -7.99 0.92 12.70
CA ASP A 133 -7.28 0.37 13.87
C ASP A 133 -6.15 1.28 14.36
N LYS A 134 -5.57 2.11 13.48
CA LYS A 134 -4.64 3.18 13.88
C LYS A 134 -5.34 4.41 14.44
N GLY A 135 -6.67 4.47 14.40
CA GLY A 135 -7.45 5.61 14.88
C GLY A 135 -7.19 6.88 14.09
N ARG A 136 -6.88 6.75 12.78
CA ARG A 136 -6.61 7.88 11.89
C ARG A 136 -7.56 7.95 10.68
N PRO A 137 -8.89 7.93 10.90
CA PRO A 137 -9.88 7.92 9.81
C PRO A 137 -9.79 9.16 8.91
N GLU A 138 -9.25 10.28 9.39
CA GLU A 138 -9.06 11.52 8.63
C GLU A 138 -8.06 11.41 7.47
N LEU A 139 -7.20 10.38 7.52
CA LEU A 139 -6.23 10.11 6.46
C LEU A 139 -6.78 9.20 5.36
N LEU A 140 -7.95 8.58 5.55
CA LEU A 140 -8.53 7.64 4.60
C LEU A 140 -9.58 8.34 3.72
N THR A 141 -9.47 8.13 2.42
CA THR A 141 -10.51 8.43 1.44
C THR A 141 -10.90 7.15 0.69
N VAL A 142 -12.18 6.80 0.73
CA VAL A 142 -12.73 5.63 0.06
C VAL A 142 -13.57 6.08 -1.14
N GLU A 143 -13.06 5.87 -2.34
CA GLU A 143 -13.74 6.18 -3.60
C GLU A 143 -14.53 4.94 -4.05
N LEU A 144 -15.87 5.02 -4.08
CA LEU A 144 -16.70 3.87 -4.46
C LEU A 144 -17.05 3.95 -5.95
N PRO A 145 -16.93 2.83 -6.69
CA PRO A 145 -17.24 2.82 -8.12
C PRO A 145 -18.70 3.14 -8.41
N GLN A 146 -19.60 2.87 -7.47
CA GLN A 146 -21.03 3.09 -7.56
C GLN A 146 -21.57 3.51 -6.19
N SER A 147 -22.88 3.68 -6.06
CA SER A 147 -23.53 3.95 -4.80
C SER A 147 -23.27 2.86 -3.75
N LEU A 148 -23.43 3.22 -2.49
CA LEU A 148 -23.16 2.34 -1.35
C LEU A 148 -24.05 1.07 -1.37
N GLY A 149 -25.31 1.21 -1.78
CA GLY A 149 -26.23 0.06 -1.89
C GLY A 149 -25.95 -0.88 -3.07
N LYS A 150 -24.97 -0.55 -3.93
CA LYS A 150 -24.47 -1.43 -5.00
C LYS A 150 -23.21 -2.20 -4.59
N GLN A 151 -22.66 -1.94 -3.40
CA GLN A 151 -21.50 -2.66 -2.89
C GLN A 151 -21.93 -3.99 -2.25
N ASP A 152 -21.02 -4.94 -2.10
CA ASP A 152 -21.31 -6.22 -1.46
C ASP A 152 -21.68 -6.02 0.03
N ASP A 153 -22.57 -6.85 0.59
CA ASP A 153 -23.13 -6.67 1.94
C ASP A 153 -22.04 -6.56 3.02
N GLU A 154 -20.99 -7.39 2.95
CA GLU A 154 -19.85 -7.34 3.88
C GLU A 154 -19.15 -5.98 3.83
N VAL A 155 -18.99 -5.42 2.62
CA VAL A 155 -18.37 -4.12 2.41
C VAL A 155 -19.29 -3.01 2.91
N GLN A 156 -20.60 -3.12 2.74
CA GLN A 156 -21.55 -2.13 3.26
C GLN A 156 -21.42 -1.98 4.78
N VAL A 157 -21.35 -3.08 5.53
CA VAL A 157 -21.13 -3.05 6.99
C VAL A 157 -19.83 -2.35 7.37
N LEU A 158 -18.75 -2.62 6.63
CA LEU A 158 -17.47 -1.94 6.84
C LEU A 158 -17.57 -0.43 6.55
N LEU A 159 -18.25 -0.06 5.47
CA LEU A 159 -18.45 1.35 5.09
C LEU A 159 -19.35 2.10 6.07
N GLU A 160 -20.30 1.44 6.72
CA GLU A 160 -21.09 2.02 7.81
C GLU A 160 -20.21 2.39 8.99
N ARG A 161 -19.34 1.46 9.43
CA ARG A 161 -18.33 1.75 10.46
C ARG A 161 -17.42 2.91 10.04
N CYS A 162 -16.99 2.97 8.79
CA CYS A 162 -16.20 4.10 8.28
C CYS A 162 -16.91 5.45 8.43
N LYS A 163 -18.24 5.51 8.21
CA LYS A 163 -19.01 6.74 8.40
C LYS A 163 -19.05 7.15 9.87
N GLU A 164 -19.23 6.20 10.77
CA GLU A 164 -19.26 6.45 12.22
C GLU A 164 -17.92 7.00 12.72
N GLU A 165 -16.81 6.50 12.18
CA GLU A 165 -15.46 6.96 12.51
C GLU A 165 -15.04 8.24 11.74
N GLY A 166 -15.86 8.75 10.82
CA GLY A 166 -15.62 10.02 10.13
C GLY A 166 -14.69 9.94 8.91
N VAL A 167 -14.58 8.76 8.28
CA VAL A 167 -13.84 8.56 7.02
C VAL A 167 -14.52 9.31 5.88
N THR A 168 -13.74 9.87 4.95
CA THR A 168 -14.28 10.46 3.72
C THR A 168 -14.66 9.35 2.73
N ILE A 169 -15.95 9.19 2.45
CA ILE A 169 -16.48 8.21 1.48
C ILE A 169 -17.10 8.97 0.31
N CYS A 170 -16.64 8.66 -0.90
CA CYS A 170 -17.03 9.32 -2.15
C CYS A 170 -17.76 8.32 -3.06
N PRO A 171 -19.10 8.18 -2.95
CA PRO A 171 -19.86 7.29 -3.82
C PRO A 171 -20.18 7.91 -5.18
N HIS A 172 -19.84 7.21 -6.26
CA HIS A 172 -20.12 7.65 -7.63
C HIS A 172 -21.49 7.17 -8.13
N ARG A 173 -22.56 7.75 -7.58
CA ARG A 173 -23.96 7.41 -7.91
C ARG A 173 -24.29 7.59 -9.38
N GLU A 174 -23.60 8.52 -10.05
CA GLU A 174 -23.75 8.73 -11.48
C GLU A 174 -23.30 7.52 -12.31
N CYS A 175 -22.53 6.59 -11.73
CA CYS A 175 -22.07 5.36 -12.38
C CYS A 175 -22.96 4.13 -12.08
N ASP A 176 -24.08 4.28 -11.36
CA ASP A 176 -24.98 3.17 -10.98
C ASP A 176 -25.62 2.43 -12.17
N HIS A 177 -25.66 3.08 -13.33
CA HIS A 177 -26.18 2.55 -14.58
C HIS A 177 -25.13 1.74 -15.38
N LEU A 178 -23.85 1.80 -14.99
CA LEU A 178 -22.77 1.10 -15.64
C LEU A 178 -22.59 -0.30 -15.05
N GLU A 179 -22.05 -1.21 -15.86
CA GLU A 179 -21.51 -2.46 -15.35
C GLU A 179 -20.37 -2.20 -14.36
N LEU A 180 -20.29 -3.03 -13.31
CA LEU A 180 -19.34 -2.85 -12.21
C LEU A 180 -17.89 -2.73 -12.69
N ALA A 181 -17.50 -3.49 -13.72
CA ALA A 181 -16.16 -3.42 -14.28
C ALA A 181 -15.85 -2.04 -14.91
N ALA A 182 -16.80 -1.47 -15.63
CA ALA A 182 -16.65 -0.15 -16.25
C ALA A 182 -16.69 0.98 -15.20
N ALA A 183 -17.56 0.85 -14.19
CA ALA A 183 -17.62 1.76 -13.06
C ALA A 183 -16.31 1.73 -12.23
N ALA A 184 -15.75 0.53 -12.00
CA ALA A 184 -14.48 0.35 -11.32
C ALA A 184 -13.30 0.95 -12.10
N ALA A 185 -13.25 0.78 -13.43
CA ALA A 185 -12.24 1.42 -14.26
C ALA A 185 -12.29 2.96 -14.13
N LYS A 186 -13.48 3.56 -14.22
CA LYS A 186 -13.65 5.01 -14.02
C LYS A 186 -13.24 5.47 -12.61
N CYS A 187 -13.56 4.68 -11.59
CA CYS A 187 -13.16 4.95 -10.22
C CYS A 187 -11.63 4.95 -10.08
N ASN A 188 -10.97 3.95 -10.65
CA ASN A 188 -9.51 3.86 -10.64
C ASN A 188 -8.86 5.08 -11.29
N THR A 189 -9.32 5.50 -12.47
CA THR A 189 -8.83 6.72 -13.14
C THR A 189 -8.95 7.95 -12.25
N ARG A 190 -10.06 8.09 -11.51
CA ARG A 190 -10.25 9.21 -10.56
C ARG A 190 -9.32 9.13 -9.37
N ILE A 191 -9.04 7.94 -8.85
CA ILE A 191 -8.05 7.74 -7.78
C ILE A 191 -6.66 8.12 -8.29
N LEU A 192 -6.27 7.64 -9.47
CA LEU A 192 -4.96 7.94 -10.07
C LEU A 192 -4.74 9.44 -10.29
N GLY A 193 -5.79 10.20 -10.61
CA GLY A 193 -5.71 11.65 -10.74
C GLY A 193 -5.49 12.41 -9.43
N GLN A 194 -5.53 11.75 -8.27
CA GLN A 194 -5.43 12.37 -6.95
C GLN A 194 -4.18 11.96 -6.16
N VAL A 195 -3.39 11.00 -6.66
CA VAL A 195 -2.32 10.34 -5.90
C VAL A 195 -0.94 10.51 -6.53
N ASP A 196 0.08 10.51 -5.68
CA ASP A 196 1.50 10.56 -6.08
C ASP A 196 2.09 9.16 -6.25
N ARG A 197 1.54 8.19 -5.50
CA ARG A 197 1.97 6.80 -5.48
C ARG A 197 0.79 5.85 -5.59
N LEU A 198 0.98 4.80 -6.36
CA LEU A 198 0.09 3.66 -6.44
C LEU A 198 0.80 2.41 -5.90
N VAL A 199 0.15 1.71 -4.97
CA VAL A 199 0.52 0.37 -4.50
C VAL A 199 -0.56 -0.60 -4.97
N VAL A 200 -0.19 -1.59 -5.79
CA VAL A 200 -1.13 -2.57 -6.34
C VAL A 200 -0.82 -3.96 -5.84
N PHE A 201 -1.83 -4.65 -5.31
CA PHE A 201 -1.79 -6.05 -4.93
C PHE A 201 -2.64 -6.87 -5.91
N ALA A 202 -1.98 -7.56 -6.85
CA ALA A 202 -2.65 -8.18 -7.98
C ALA A 202 -2.03 -9.51 -8.37
N THR A 203 -2.78 -10.31 -9.12
CA THR A 203 -2.25 -11.49 -9.80
C THR A 203 -1.53 -11.06 -11.09
N HIS A 204 -0.41 -11.70 -11.39
CA HIS A 204 0.47 -11.34 -12.52
C HIS A 204 -0.14 -11.54 -13.93
N ARG A 205 -1.40 -11.97 -14.05
CA ARG A 205 -2.08 -12.26 -15.33
C ARG A 205 -3.36 -11.46 -15.55
N SER A 206 -3.65 -10.49 -14.69
CA SER A 206 -4.87 -9.72 -14.82
C SER A 206 -4.64 -8.49 -15.69
N ASP A 207 -5.20 -8.54 -16.90
CA ASP A 207 -5.17 -7.43 -17.88
C ASP A 207 -5.69 -6.12 -17.27
N LYS A 208 -6.64 -6.20 -16.33
CA LYS A 208 -7.18 -5.05 -15.62
C LYS A 208 -6.11 -4.33 -14.79
N TYR A 209 -5.25 -5.09 -14.11
CA TYR A 209 -4.20 -4.51 -13.27
C TYR A 209 -3.00 -4.05 -14.11
N LEU A 210 -2.68 -4.74 -15.20
CA LEU A 210 -1.67 -4.25 -16.15
C LEU A 210 -2.09 -2.92 -16.76
N GLY A 211 -3.37 -2.79 -17.16
CA GLY A 211 -3.93 -1.53 -17.63
C GLY A 211 -3.88 -0.42 -16.58
N LEU A 212 -4.22 -0.73 -15.32
CA LEU A 212 -4.12 0.22 -14.21
C LEU A 212 -2.70 0.71 -13.96
N VAL A 213 -1.72 -0.21 -13.97
CA VAL A 213 -0.30 0.12 -13.80
C VAL A 213 0.19 0.98 -14.94
N GLN A 214 -0.22 0.68 -16.17
CA GLN A 214 0.14 1.49 -17.33
C GLN A 214 -0.45 2.90 -17.23
N GLU A 215 -1.74 3.02 -16.91
CA GLU A 215 -2.40 4.32 -16.72
C GLU A 215 -1.74 5.15 -15.61
N ALA A 216 -1.30 4.50 -14.53
CA ALA A 216 -0.57 5.17 -13.46
C ALA A 216 0.79 5.70 -13.93
N LYS A 217 1.54 4.91 -14.71
CA LYS A 217 2.80 5.35 -15.34
C LYS A 217 2.56 6.55 -16.25
N ASP A 218 1.53 6.50 -17.09
CA ASP A 218 1.17 7.59 -18.01
C ASP A 218 0.83 8.89 -17.26
N ASN A 219 0.27 8.77 -16.05
CA ASN A 219 -0.03 9.89 -15.15
C ASN A 219 1.16 10.31 -14.26
N ASN A 220 2.37 9.80 -14.48
CA ASN A 220 3.57 10.04 -13.66
C ASN A 220 3.41 9.67 -12.17
N VAL A 221 2.51 8.73 -11.87
CA VAL A 221 2.30 8.16 -10.54
C VAL A 221 3.34 7.07 -10.31
N MET A 222 4.04 7.12 -9.18
CA MET A 222 5.03 6.11 -8.84
C MET A 222 4.34 4.80 -8.45
N VAL A 223 4.66 3.70 -9.14
CA VAL A 223 3.99 2.41 -8.95
C VAL A 223 4.86 1.43 -8.17
N ALA A 224 4.27 0.77 -7.17
CA ALA A 224 4.80 -0.43 -6.54
C ALA A 224 3.77 -1.56 -6.71
N ALA A 225 4.14 -2.64 -7.40
CA ALA A 225 3.25 -3.77 -7.65
C ALA A 225 3.73 -5.01 -6.85
N PHE A 226 2.78 -5.66 -6.18
CA PHE A 226 2.97 -6.87 -5.40
C PHE A 226 2.12 -7.99 -5.99
N ASN A 227 2.75 -9.16 -6.16
CA ASN A 227 2.05 -10.35 -6.63
C ASN A 227 1.35 -11.03 -5.46
N VAL A 228 0.04 -11.20 -5.59
CA VAL A 228 -0.79 -11.98 -4.67
C VAL A 228 -1.09 -13.29 -5.37
N GLU A 229 -0.58 -14.41 -4.86
CA GLU A 229 -0.97 -15.74 -5.34
C GLU A 229 -2.21 -16.18 -4.55
N VAL A 230 -3.21 -16.69 -5.26
CA VAL A 230 -4.49 -17.17 -4.70
C VAL A 230 -4.45 -18.68 -4.63
#